data_AF-A3LZH8-F1
#
_entry.id   AF-A3LZH8-F1
#
_cell.length_a   1.000
_cell.length_b   1.000
_cell.length_c   1.000
_cell.angle_alpha   90.00
_cell.angle_beta   90.00
_cell.angle_gamma   90.00
#
_symmetry.space_group_name_H-M   'P 1'
#
loop_
_entity.id
_entity.type
_entity.pdbx_description
1 polymer ?
#
loop_
_entity_poly.entity_id
_entity_poly.type
_entity_poly.pdbx_seq_one_letter_code
_entity_poly.pdbx_strand_id
1 'polypeptide(L)'
;MTYRQPYLPAHYRQLCRRVYKLPLSRAMISRLMDLSKHKFTTINPYSPRFSSTKFHNYMTLLDDILVEEKYSRVHDLLDLIYKLPASSQSWKDKFLTIDYKELENHWPQVHAIDEITSDPKYLEAYREKQRAEKNEEVSVVKHFGLKSKRDNQSPALTMIRKYSDVDQDDSIPQVLKNVQELHKFLFKNQAVFDVKIPPLEVFYPTNKVALPIHPRERNKLLKKKVASIRNVFKSLRPIAEDDLRQLYEFAIHRPSVSHKPEYNINDKFYKYMIKKHNHEKDNLAPVIRHYLRQKKLIPNDHNIRKLFREYVMKQFYQTSNSKNENIEEYRMSWMQNYFENETSILESAIPSTQLPKPSTT
;
A
#
# COMPACT_ATOMS: atom_id res chain seq x y z
N MET A 1 11.19 -47.86 -8.06
CA MET A 1 10.80 -46.63 -8.78
C MET A 1 11.28 -45.41 -7.99
N THR A 2 12.40 -44.82 -8.40
CA THR A 2 12.93 -43.59 -7.80
C THR A 2 12.23 -42.41 -8.44
N TYR A 3 11.37 -41.72 -7.69
CA TYR A 3 10.77 -40.46 -8.10
C TYR A 3 11.90 -39.45 -8.34
N ARG A 4 12.26 -39.20 -9.62
CA ARG A 4 13.13 -38.08 -9.99
C ARG A 4 12.45 -36.81 -9.53
N GLN A 5 13.05 -36.10 -8.57
CA GLN A 5 12.56 -34.78 -8.18
C GLN A 5 12.51 -33.89 -9.43
N PRO A 6 11.41 -33.11 -9.62
CA PRO A 6 11.32 -32.20 -10.75
C PRO A 6 12.50 -31.23 -10.71
N TYR A 7 13.24 -31.15 -11.82
CA TYR A 7 14.45 -30.34 -11.94
C TYR A 7 14.08 -28.87 -11.71
N LEU A 8 14.41 -28.34 -10.53
CA LEU A 8 14.14 -26.95 -10.20
C LEU A 8 15.03 -26.04 -11.08
N PRO A 9 14.46 -25.04 -11.76
CA PRO A 9 15.21 -24.10 -12.60
C PRO A 9 16.41 -23.48 -11.87
N ALA A 10 17.53 -23.30 -12.56
CA ALA A 10 18.75 -22.73 -11.97
C ALA A 10 18.51 -21.36 -11.30
N HIS A 11 17.66 -20.53 -11.91
CA HIS A 11 17.23 -19.23 -11.39
C HIS A 11 16.50 -19.32 -10.04
N TYR A 12 15.64 -20.33 -9.87
CA TYR A 12 14.95 -20.57 -8.60
C TYR A 12 15.95 -20.96 -7.50
N ARG A 13 16.91 -21.84 -7.81
CA ARG A 13 17.97 -22.22 -6.85
C ARG A 13 18.81 -21.01 -6.40
N GLN A 14 19.10 -20.08 -7.31
CA GLN A 14 19.82 -18.84 -6.96
C GLN A 14 19.02 -17.93 -6.04
N LEU A 15 17.72 -17.81 -6.28
CA LEU A 15 16.79 -17.05 -5.43
C LEU A 15 16.70 -17.66 -4.04
N CYS A 16 16.49 -18.98 -3.93
CA CYS A 16 16.44 -19.68 -2.65
C CYS A 16 17.71 -19.45 -1.82
N ARG A 17 18.89 -19.53 -2.46
CA ARG A 17 20.18 -19.28 -1.81
C ARG A 17 20.28 -17.86 -1.23
N ARG A 18 19.68 -16.86 -1.87
CA ARG A 18 19.63 -15.48 -1.36
C ARG A 18 18.62 -15.35 -0.21
N VAL A 19 17.44 -15.94 -0.36
CA VAL A 19 16.40 -15.93 0.68
C VAL A 19 16.90 -16.50 2.00
N TYR A 20 17.62 -17.63 1.96
CA TYR A 20 18.24 -18.22 3.16
C TYR A 20 19.36 -17.40 3.81
N LYS A 21 19.76 -16.27 3.21
CA LYS A 21 20.78 -15.37 3.76
C LYS A 21 20.18 -14.08 4.29
N LEU A 22 18.87 -13.87 4.20
CA LEU A 22 18.24 -12.62 4.62
C LEU A 22 18.20 -12.48 6.15
N PRO A 23 18.21 -11.23 6.67
CA PRO A 23 18.07 -10.92 8.09
C PRO A 23 16.61 -11.06 8.56
N LEU A 24 16.01 -12.22 8.32
CA LEU A 24 14.63 -12.56 8.66
C LEU A 24 14.59 -13.71 9.66
N SER A 25 13.43 -13.90 10.31
CA SER A 25 13.19 -15.09 11.13
C SER A 25 13.04 -16.34 10.27
N ARG A 26 13.18 -17.53 10.88
CA ARG A 26 13.00 -18.80 10.16
C ARG A 26 11.59 -18.95 9.58
N ALA A 27 10.57 -18.51 10.32
CA ALA A 27 9.18 -18.55 9.87
C ALA A 27 8.96 -17.64 8.65
N MET A 28 9.49 -16.41 8.68
CA MET A 28 9.41 -15.46 7.55
C MET A 28 10.13 -15.99 6.31
N ILE A 29 11.30 -16.62 6.49
CA ILE A 29 12.04 -17.25 5.39
C ILE A 29 11.23 -18.39 4.78
N SER A 30 10.61 -19.26 5.60
CA SER A 30 9.77 -20.35 5.10
C SER A 30 8.61 -19.80 4.26
N ARG A 31 7.89 -18.82 4.80
CA ARG A 31 6.79 -18.16 4.08
C ARG A 31 7.25 -17.54 2.76
N LEU A 32 8.37 -16.82 2.77
CA LEU A 32 8.93 -16.22 1.56
C LEU A 32 9.33 -17.28 0.51
N MET A 33 9.85 -18.41 0.96
CA MET A 33 10.18 -19.55 0.11
C MET A 33 8.93 -20.17 -0.50
N ASP A 34 7.86 -20.35 0.28
CA ASP A 34 6.59 -20.88 -0.22
C ASP A 34 5.95 -19.94 -1.25
N LEU A 35 5.95 -18.63 -0.98
CA LEU A 35 5.48 -17.62 -1.92
C LEU A 35 6.31 -17.61 -3.21
N SER A 36 7.62 -17.76 -3.09
CA SER A 36 8.51 -17.88 -4.25
C SER A 36 8.18 -19.15 -5.03
N LYS A 37 8.03 -20.29 -4.36
CA LYS A 37 7.66 -21.56 -4.99
C LYS A 37 6.35 -21.45 -5.76
N HIS A 38 5.29 -20.91 -5.14
CA HIS A 38 3.99 -20.73 -5.77
C HIS A 38 4.06 -19.87 -7.05
N LYS A 39 4.82 -18.77 -7.02
CA LYS A 39 5.03 -17.91 -8.21
C LYS A 39 5.79 -18.61 -9.33
N PHE A 40 6.64 -19.59 -9.03
CA PHE A 40 7.38 -20.37 -10.01
C PHE A 40 6.59 -21.59 -10.53
N THR A 41 5.72 -22.20 -9.71
CA THR A 41 4.94 -23.40 -10.10
C THR A 41 3.66 -23.09 -10.87
N THR A 42 3.06 -21.92 -10.67
CA THR A 42 1.85 -21.48 -11.43
C THR A 42 2.15 -21.11 -12.89
N ILE A 43 3.43 -21.03 -13.25
CA ILE A 43 3.85 -20.76 -14.62
C ILE A 43 4.01 -22.11 -15.33
N ASN A 44 3.14 -22.36 -16.30
CA ASN A 44 3.08 -23.57 -17.11
C ASN A 44 4.50 -24.05 -17.51
N PRO A 45 4.88 -25.33 -17.25
CA PRO A 45 6.23 -25.84 -17.55
C PRO A 45 6.67 -25.71 -19.01
N TYR A 46 5.73 -25.47 -19.94
CA TYR A 46 5.99 -25.24 -21.37
C TYR A 46 6.09 -23.77 -21.78
N SER A 47 5.94 -22.82 -20.85
CA SER A 47 6.07 -21.39 -21.15
C SER A 47 7.14 -20.76 -20.24
N PRO A 48 8.35 -20.45 -20.76
CA PRO A 48 9.42 -19.81 -20.01
C PRO A 48 9.14 -18.31 -19.84
N ARG A 49 7.92 -17.97 -19.39
CA ARG A 49 7.49 -16.59 -19.16
C ARG A 49 7.29 -16.33 -17.67
N PHE A 50 8.24 -16.75 -16.84
CA PHE A 50 8.56 -15.89 -15.71
C PHE A 50 9.03 -14.59 -16.37
N SER A 51 8.17 -13.57 -16.38
CA SER A 51 8.49 -12.25 -16.92
C SER A 51 9.87 -11.87 -16.38
N SER A 52 10.89 -11.90 -17.24
CA SER A 52 12.30 -11.73 -16.86
C SER A 52 12.47 -10.50 -15.95
N THR A 53 11.71 -9.45 -16.25
CA THR A 53 11.62 -8.22 -15.47
C THR A 53 11.10 -8.41 -14.03
N LYS A 54 10.06 -9.20 -13.79
CA LYS A 54 9.56 -9.47 -12.42
C LYS A 54 10.57 -10.26 -11.59
N PHE A 55 11.22 -11.26 -12.20
CA PHE A 55 12.29 -12.01 -11.53
C PHE A 55 13.47 -11.11 -11.22
N HIS A 56 13.90 -10.32 -12.22
CA HIS A 56 14.98 -9.38 -12.07
C HIS A 56 14.69 -8.38 -10.95
N ASN A 57 13.53 -7.74 -10.92
CA ASN A 57 13.15 -6.82 -9.85
C ASN A 57 13.19 -7.48 -8.46
N TYR A 58 12.76 -8.74 -8.37
CA TYR A 58 12.81 -9.47 -7.10
C TYR A 58 14.24 -9.82 -6.68
N MET A 59 15.09 -10.23 -7.63
CA MET A 59 16.51 -10.46 -7.37
C MET A 59 17.23 -9.16 -7.01
N THR A 60 16.94 -8.06 -7.69
CA THR A 60 17.47 -6.72 -7.40
C THR A 60 17.09 -6.29 -6.00
N LEU A 61 15.86 -6.57 -5.53
CA LEU A 61 15.48 -6.28 -4.14
C LEU A 61 16.32 -7.09 -3.14
N LEU A 62 16.56 -8.38 -3.41
CA LEU A 62 17.40 -9.22 -2.56
C LEU A 62 18.87 -8.76 -2.57
N ASP A 63 19.37 -8.36 -3.73
CA ASP A 63 20.74 -7.85 -3.90
C ASP A 63 20.89 -6.45 -3.28
N ASP A 64 19.88 -5.59 -3.34
CA ASP A 64 19.86 -4.31 -2.60
C ASP A 64 20.07 -4.54 -1.10
N ILE A 65 19.45 -5.57 -0.52
CA ILE A 65 19.57 -5.88 0.91
C ILE A 65 20.90 -6.57 1.24
N LEU A 66 21.30 -7.58 0.45
CA LEU A 66 22.44 -8.45 0.77
C LEU A 66 23.77 -7.94 0.21
N VAL A 67 23.77 -7.37 -0.98
CA VAL A 67 24.97 -6.90 -1.71
C VAL A 67 25.18 -5.41 -1.47
N GLU A 68 24.17 -4.59 -1.70
CA GLU A 68 24.28 -3.12 -1.52
C GLU A 68 24.11 -2.67 -0.06
N GLU A 69 23.62 -3.57 0.81
CA GLU A 69 23.42 -3.34 2.24
C GLU A 69 22.43 -2.19 2.53
N LYS A 70 21.43 -2.01 1.66
CA LYS A 70 20.32 -1.08 1.83
C LYS A 70 19.24 -1.71 2.71
N TYR A 71 19.51 -1.85 4.01
CA TYR A 71 18.62 -2.57 4.92
C TYR A 71 17.22 -1.95 5.10
N SER A 72 17.03 -0.67 4.75
CA SER A 72 15.68 -0.06 4.68
C SER A 72 14.76 -0.78 3.70
N ARG A 73 15.31 -1.40 2.65
CA ARG A 73 14.58 -2.20 1.65
C ARG A 73 13.99 -3.49 2.23
N VAL A 74 14.32 -3.85 3.47
CA VAL A 74 13.65 -4.95 4.19
C VAL A 74 12.15 -4.65 4.32
N HIS A 75 11.73 -3.39 4.42
CA HIS A 75 10.31 -3.01 4.45
C HIS A 75 9.58 -3.46 3.17
N ASP A 76 10.19 -3.23 2.00
CA ASP A 76 9.63 -3.68 0.71
C ASP A 76 9.53 -5.20 0.63
N LEU A 77 10.46 -5.92 1.26
CA LEU A 77 10.43 -7.37 1.34
C LEU A 77 9.32 -7.87 2.27
N LEU A 78 9.09 -7.21 3.39
CA LEU A 78 7.98 -7.52 4.30
C LEU A 78 6.63 -7.25 3.64
N ASP A 79 6.50 -6.17 2.87
CA ASP A 79 5.32 -5.90 2.04
C ASP A 79 5.05 -7.06 1.07
N LEU A 80 6.08 -7.63 0.45
CA LEU A 80 5.93 -8.81 -0.42
C LEU A 80 5.49 -10.08 0.31
N ILE A 81 5.86 -10.25 1.58
CA ILE A 81 5.52 -11.43 2.40
C ILE A 81 4.09 -11.33 2.94
N TYR A 82 3.70 -10.13 3.38
CA TYR A 82 2.55 -9.92 4.25
C TYR A 82 1.41 -9.10 3.62
N LYS A 83 1.65 -8.26 2.61
CA LYS A 83 0.59 -7.50 1.90
C LYS A 83 0.10 -8.21 0.63
N LEU A 84 -0.03 -9.53 0.71
CA LEU A 84 -0.40 -10.38 -0.43
C LEU A 84 -1.85 -10.15 -0.87
N PRO A 85 -2.20 -10.41 -2.15
CA PRO A 85 -3.57 -10.29 -2.64
C PRO A 85 -4.56 -11.26 -1.98
N ALA A 86 -4.10 -12.29 -1.27
CA ALA A 86 -5.01 -13.22 -0.60
C ALA A 86 -5.85 -12.56 0.51
N SER A 87 -5.43 -11.38 0.99
CA SER A 87 -6.20 -10.54 1.91
C SER A 87 -6.84 -9.33 1.22
N SER A 88 -6.89 -9.24 -0.13
CA SER A 88 -7.58 -8.14 -0.79
C SER A 88 -9.09 -8.34 -0.64
N GLN A 89 -9.72 -7.38 0.05
CA GLN A 89 -11.17 -7.29 0.10
C GLN A 89 -11.71 -7.17 -1.34
N SER A 90 -12.81 -7.88 -1.64
CA SER A 90 -13.48 -7.87 -2.96
C SER A 90 -13.69 -6.45 -3.48
N TRP A 91 -14.13 -5.54 -2.61
CA TRP A 91 -14.40 -4.15 -2.95
C TRP A 91 -13.14 -3.39 -3.39
N LYS A 92 -11.96 -3.71 -2.83
CA LYS A 92 -10.71 -3.01 -3.13
C LYS A 92 -10.22 -3.35 -4.53
N ASP A 93 -10.25 -4.62 -4.91
CA ASP A 93 -9.89 -5.03 -6.26
C ASP A 93 -10.88 -4.49 -7.29
N LYS A 94 -12.16 -4.45 -6.93
CA LYS A 94 -13.20 -3.78 -7.73
C LYS A 94 -12.91 -2.29 -7.90
N PHE A 95 -12.61 -1.57 -6.82
CA PHE A 95 -12.26 -0.14 -6.89
C PHE A 95 -11.04 0.16 -7.78
N LEU A 96 -10.03 -0.71 -7.72
CA LEU A 96 -8.80 -0.55 -8.51
C LEU A 96 -9.02 -0.79 -10.01
N THR A 97 -10.10 -1.47 -10.40
CA THR A 97 -10.41 -1.89 -11.77
C THR A 97 -11.56 -1.12 -12.43
N ILE A 98 -12.53 -0.60 -11.66
CA ILE A 98 -13.65 0.23 -12.16
C ILE A 98 -13.14 1.38 -13.06
N ASP A 99 -13.87 1.72 -14.14
CA ASP A 99 -13.51 2.91 -14.92
C ASP A 99 -13.87 4.21 -14.15
N TYR A 100 -13.06 5.25 -14.29
CA TYR A 100 -13.30 6.52 -13.59
C TYR A 100 -14.64 7.17 -13.99
N LYS A 101 -15.16 6.87 -15.19
CA LYS A 101 -16.46 7.35 -15.67
C LYS A 101 -17.62 6.80 -14.85
N GLU A 102 -17.54 5.55 -14.42
CA GLU A 102 -18.56 4.93 -13.56
C GLU A 102 -18.54 5.51 -12.15
N LEU A 103 -17.39 6.04 -11.71
CA LEU A 103 -17.24 6.72 -10.42
C LEU A 103 -17.70 8.19 -10.48
N GLU A 104 -17.84 8.78 -11.67
CA GLU A 104 -18.04 10.23 -11.84
C GLU A 104 -19.24 10.78 -11.06
N ASN A 105 -20.38 10.09 -11.12
CA ASN A 105 -21.62 10.53 -10.47
C ASN A 105 -21.64 10.28 -8.95
N HIS A 106 -20.72 9.46 -8.43
CA HIS A 106 -20.70 9.06 -7.03
C HIS A 106 -19.47 9.60 -6.27
N TRP A 107 -18.47 10.10 -7.00
CA TRP A 107 -17.28 10.70 -6.41
C TRP A 107 -17.62 12.02 -5.71
N PRO A 108 -17.06 12.33 -4.54
CA PRO A 108 -17.29 13.62 -3.89
C PRO A 108 -16.67 14.77 -4.70
N GLN A 109 -17.50 15.74 -5.08
CA GLN A 109 -17.14 16.89 -5.91
C GLN A 109 -17.40 18.19 -5.16
N VAL A 110 -16.44 19.12 -5.21
CA VAL A 110 -16.55 20.46 -4.64
C VAL A 110 -16.29 21.47 -5.74
N HIS A 111 -17.23 22.39 -5.96
CA HIS A 111 -17.04 23.49 -6.89
C HIS A 111 -16.63 24.74 -6.13
N ALA A 112 -15.58 25.42 -6.62
CA ALA A 112 -15.04 26.61 -5.96
C ALA A 112 -16.09 27.70 -5.72
N ILE A 113 -17.08 27.83 -6.61
CA ILE A 113 -18.13 28.84 -6.49
C ILE A 113 -18.99 28.67 -5.24
N ASP A 114 -19.24 27.42 -4.81
CA ASP A 114 -20.04 27.12 -3.61
C ASP A 114 -19.32 27.57 -2.32
N GLU A 115 -17.98 27.75 -2.37
CA GLU A 115 -17.16 28.24 -1.25
C GLU A 115 -16.94 29.76 -1.29
N ILE A 116 -17.00 30.37 -2.47
CA ILE A 116 -16.66 31.80 -2.67
C ILE A 116 -17.87 32.71 -2.48
N THR A 117 -19.08 32.23 -2.76
CA THR A 117 -20.29 33.05 -2.65
C THR A 117 -21.49 32.26 -2.14
N SER A 118 -22.33 32.91 -1.35
CA SER A 118 -23.63 32.38 -0.90
C SER A 118 -24.80 33.02 -1.63
N ASP A 119 -24.56 33.87 -2.63
CA ASP A 119 -25.61 34.53 -3.40
C ASP A 119 -26.29 33.52 -4.34
N PRO A 120 -27.59 33.25 -4.15
CA PRO A 120 -28.31 32.23 -4.90
C PRO A 120 -28.35 32.50 -6.40
N LYS A 121 -28.32 33.77 -6.83
CA LYS A 121 -28.40 34.15 -8.25
C LYS A 121 -27.19 33.66 -9.04
N TYR A 122 -25.99 33.83 -8.49
CA TYR A 122 -24.75 33.41 -9.14
C TYR A 122 -24.58 31.88 -9.10
N LEU A 123 -25.00 31.24 -8.00
CA LEU A 123 -24.99 29.79 -7.87
C LEU A 123 -25.95 29.11 -8.85
N GLU A 124 -27.15 29.67 -9.04
CA GLU A 124 -28.13 29.15 -9.99
C GLU A 124 -27.63 29.29 -11.43
N ALA A 125 -27.12 30.47 -11.82
CA ALA A 125 -26.55 30.69 -13.15
C ALA A 125 -25.36 29.74 -13.46
N TYR A 126 -24.53 29.43 -12.46
CA TYR A 126 -23.44 28.48 -12.60
C TYR A 126 -23.96 27.04 -12.79
N ARG A 127 -24.92 26.62 -11.96
CA ARG A 127 -25.52 25.27 -12.02
C ARG A 127 -26.31 25.05 -13.30
N GLU A 128 -27.00 26.07 -13.81
CA GLU A 128 -27.69 26.01 -15.10
C GLU A 128 -26.73 25.74 -16.25
N LYS A 129 -25.59 26.47 -16.31
CA LYS A 129 -24.56 26.21 -17.33
C LYS A 129 -23.95 24.82 -17.20
N GLN A 130 -23.71 24.35 -15.97
CA GLN A 130 -23.22 23.00 -15.74
C GLN A 130 -24.21 21.92 -16.23
N ARG A 131 -25.52 22.13 -16.04
CA ARG A 131 -26.58 21.24 -16.56
C ARG A 131 -26.68 21.30 -18.08
N ALA A 132 -26.61 22.50 -18.67
CA ALA A 132 -26.62 22.68 -20.11
C ALA A 132 -25.47 21.92 -20.78
N GLU A 133 -24.25 22.01 -20.23
CA GLU A 133 -23.08 21.29 -20.73
C GLU A 133 -23.20 19.76 -20.60
N LYS A 134 -23.92 19.24 -19.59
CA LYS A 134 -24.16 17.78 -19.45
C LYS A 134 -25.11 17.25 -20.52
N ASN A 135 -26.01 18.11 -21.00
CA ASN A 135 -27.00 17.79 -22.04
C ASN A 135 -26.50 18.14 -23.46
N GLU A 136 -25.38 18.85 -23.59
CA GLU A 136 -24.60 18.96 -24.82
C GLU A 136 -23.78 17.68 -25.06
N GLU A 137 -24.46 16.54 -25.12
CA GLU A 137 -23.92 15.45 -25.91
C GLU A 137 -23.76 15.98 -27.32
N VAL A 138 -22.54 15.87 -27.87
CA VAL A 138 -22.22 16.21 -29.26
C VAL A 138 -22.98 15.24 -30.15
N SER A 139 -24.27 15.51 -30.32
CA SER A 139 -25.11 14.87 -31.31
C SER A 139 -24.63 15.41 -32.64
N VAL A 140 -23.91 14.55 -33.38
CA VAL A 140 -23.53 14.78 -34.78
C VAL A 140 -24.75 15.28 -35.57
N VAL A 141 -25.95 14.77 -35.24
CA VAL A 141 -27.23 15.18 -35.81
C VAL A 141 -27.54 16.66 -35.56
N LYS A 142 -27.36 17.17 -34.33
CA LYS A 142 -27.53 18.60 -34.01
C LYS A 142 -26.43 19.47 -34.63
N HIS A 143 -25.18 19.01 -34.62
CA HIS A 143 -24.03 19.79 -35.11
C HIS A 143 -24.04 19.98 -36.63
N PHE A 144 -24.50 18.97 -37.39
CA PHE A 144 -24.64 19.05 -38.85
C PHE A 144 -26.02 19.56 -39.31
N GLY A 145 -26.88 20.03 -38.39
CA GLY A 145 -28.23 20.51 -38.73
C GLY A 145 -29.09 19.45 -39.43
N LEU A 146 -28.78 18.17 -39.23
CA LEU A 146 -29.54 17.08 -39.82
C LEU A 146 -30.90 17.05 -39.11
N LYS A 147 -31.93 17.56 -39.79
CA LYS A 147 -33.31 17.40 -39.35
C LYS A 147 -33.58 15.90 -39.25
N SER A 148 -33.66 15.37 -38.03
CA SER A 148 -34.09 14.00 -37.80
C SER A 148 -35.51 13.90 -38.36
N LYS A 149 -35.66 13.31 -39.55
CA LYS A 149 -36.95 12.99 -40.18
C LYS A 149 -37.66 11.83 -39.44
N ARG A 150 -37.51 11.75 -38.13
CA ARG A 150 -38.11 10.73 -37.28
C ARG A 150 -38.68 11.38 -36.04
N ASP A 151 -39.64 12.27 -36.27
CA ASP A 151 -40.70 12.46 -35.30
C ASP A 151 -41.53 11.16 -35.24
N ASN A 152 -41.60 10.61 -34.03
CA ASN A 152 -42.67 9.74 -33.49
C ASN A 152 -42.71 8.21 -33.71
N GLN A 153 -41.87 7.54 -34.51
CA GLN A 153 -42.01 6.07 -34.65
C GLN A 153 -40.69 5.30 -34.89
N SER A 154 -39.70 5.43 -34.01
CA SER A 154 -38.63 4.43 -33.92
C SER A 154 -38.62 3.86 -32.51
N PRO A 155 -38.83 2.55 -32.32
CA PRO A 155 -38.61 1.97 -31.01
C PRO A 155 -37.15 2.24 -30.66
N ALA A 156 -36.91 2.82 -29.48
CA ALA A 156 -35.58 2.85 -28.89
C ALA A 156 -35.00 1.44 -29.03
N LEU A 157 -33.80 1.32 -29.62
CA LEU A 157 -33.15 0.02 -29.81
C LEU A 157 -33.14 -0.70 -28.47
N THR A 158 -34.02 -1.69 -28.32
CA THR A 158 -34.09 -2.50 -27.12
C THR A 158 -32.80 -3.29 -27.05
N MET A 159 -32.06 -3.11 -25.96
CA MET A 159 -30.87 -3.90 -25.68
C MET A 159 -31.19 -5.39 -25.84
N ILE A 160 -30.50 -6.05 -26.79
CA ILE A 160 -30.75 -7.45 -27.16
C ILE A 160 -30.43 -8.41 -25.99
N ARG A 161 -29.65 -7.97 -25.00
CA ARG A 161 -29.43 -8.68 -23.73
C ARG A 161 -29.18 -7.70 -22.59
N LYS A 162 -30.00 -7.78 -21.54
CA LYS A 162 -29.62 -7.30 -20.20
C LYS A 162 -28.53 -8.24 -19.67
N TYR A 163 -27.31 -7.75 -19.52
CA TYR A 163 -26.20 -8.47 -18.89
C TYR A 163 -25.97 -8.03 -17.43
N SER A 164 -26.99 -7.49 -16.77
CA SER A 164 -26.84 -6.87 -15.44
C SER A 164 -27.80 -7.45 -14.40
N ASP A 165 -28.07 -8.75 -14.48
CA ASP A 165 -28.73 -9.51 -13.41
C ASP A 165 -27.95 -10.83 -13.22
N VAL A 166 -26.72 -10.70 -12.70
CA VAL A 166 -25.97 -11.81 -12.09
C VAL A 166 -25.31 -11.26 -10.83
N ASP A 167 -26.09 -11.35 -9.76
CA ASP A 167 -25.77 -11.48 -8.33
C ASP A 167 -24.37 -11.13 -7.77
N GLN A 168 -24.44 -10.53 -6.57
CA GLN A 168 -23.47 -10.49 -5.45
C GLN A 168 -22.69 -9.17 -5.19
N ASP A 169 -23.30 -8.36 -4.31
CA ASP A 169 -22.74 -7.76 -3.09
C ASP A 169 -21.79 -6.55 -3.06
N ASP A 170 -21.47 -5.89 -4.17
CA ASP A 170 -20.74 -4.61 -4.07
C ASP A 170 -21.25 -3.57 -5.07
N SER A 171 -22.37 -2.89 -4.78
CA SER A 171 -22.80 -1.74 -5.60
C SER A 171 -21.70 -0.66 -5.66
N ILE A 172 -21.57 0.11 -6.75
CA ILE A 172 -20.58 1.20 -6.85
C ILE A 172 -20.64 2.16 -5.63
N PRO A 173 -21.85 2.54 -5.13
CA PRO A 173 -21.97 3.33 -3.90
C PRO A 173 -21.35 2.65 -2.66
N GLN A 174 -21.52 1.34 -2.51
CA GLN A 174 -20.97 0.56 -1.39
C GLN A 174 -19.45 0.48 -1.46
N VAL A 175 -18.88 0.24 -2.65
CA VAL A 175 -17.42 0.31 -2.86
C VAL A 175 -16.90 1.69 -2.47
N LEU A 176 -17.59 2.76 -2.86
CA LEU A 176 -17.19 4.13 -2.52
C LEU A 176 -17.34 4.46 -1.04
N LYS A 177 -18.33 3.87 -0.35
CA LYS A 177 -18.44 3.97 1.11
C LYS A 177 -17.21 3.35 1.79
N ASN A 178 -16.78 2.17 1.37
CA ASN A 178 -15.57 1.52 1.90
C ASN A 178 -14.30 2.33 1.56
N VAL A 179 -14.23 2.91 0.36
CA VAL A 179 -13.16 3.85 -0.04
C VAL A 179 -13.13 5.06 0.89
N GLN A 180 -14.28 5.64 1.22
CA GLN A 180 -14.39 6.78 2.13
C GLN A 180 -13.95 6.41 3.55
N GLU A 181 -14.36 5.25 4.06
CA GLU A 181 -13.97 4.77 5.39
C GLU A 181 -12.46 4.56 5.49
N LEU A 182 -11.86 3.88 4.52
CA LEU A 182 -10.41 3.70 4.46
C LEU A 182 -9.69 5.05 4.29
N HIS A 183 -10.18 5.93 3.42
CA HIS A 183 -9.57 7.25 3.22
C HIS A 183 -9.61 8.09 4.51
N LYS A 184 -10.75 8.15 5.20
CA LYS A 184 -10.90 8.85 6.49
C LYS A 184 -9.90 8.32 7.52
N PHE A 185 -9.77 7.00 7.61
CA PHE A 185 -8.79 6.37 8.52
C PHE A 185 -7.35 6.78 8.17
N LEU A 186 -6.98 6.67 6.89
CA LEU A 186 -5.63 6.99 6.45
C LEU A 186 -5.32 8.49 6.62
N PHE A 187 -6.27 9.36 6.31
CA PHE A 187 -6.15 10.81 6.44
C PHE A 187 -5.99 11.22 7.91
N LYS A 188 -6.78 10.62 8.83
CA LYS A 188 -6.64 10.83 10.29
C LYS A 188 -5.23 10.47 10.80
N ASN A 189 -4.63 9.43 10.23
CA ASN A 189 -3.31 8.92 10.65
C ASN A 189 -2.18 9.31 9.67
N GLN A 190 -2.35 10.37 8.88
CA GLN A 190 -1.40 10.74 7.81
C GLN A 190 0.02 10.97 8.32
N ALA A 191 0.18 11.46 9.56
CA ALA A 191 1.48 11.69 10.18
C ALA A 191 2.36 10.43 10.27
N VAL A 192 1.77 9.24 10.24
CA VAL A 192 2.47 7.96 10.40
C VAL A 192 3.00 7.40 9.07
N PHE A 193 2.31 7.65 7.95
CA PHE A 193 2.53 6.89 6.71
C PHE A 193 3.64 7.44 5.78
N ASP A 194 4.35 8.51 6.14
CA ASP A 194 5.33 9.21 5.28
C ASP A 194 4.84 9.57 3.86
N VAL A 195 3.53 9.49 3.61
CA VAL A 195 2.90 9.72 2.32
C VAL A 195 1.90 10.85 2.47
N LYS A 196 1.98 11.84 1.58
CA LYS A 196 0.99 12.92 1.52
C LYS A 196 -0.33 12.37 0.95
N ILE A 197 -1.34 12.28 1.80
CA ILE A 197 -2.67 11.80 1.41
C ILE A 197 -3.49 13.01 0.96
N PRO A 198 -3.86 13.11 -0.33
CA PRO A 198 -4.71 14.20 -0.78
C PRO A 198 -6.13 14.04 -0.21
N PRO A 199 -6.91 15.14 -0.09
CA PRO A 199 -8.33 15.06 0.25
C PRO A 199 -9.06 14.12 -0.73
N LEU A 200 -10.23 13.58 -0.40
CA LEU A 200 -10.92 12.67 -1.31
C LEU A 200 -11.63 13.46 -2.43
N GLU A 201 -12.11 14.65 -2.09
CA GLU A 201 -12.88 15.54 -2.92
C GLU A 201 -12.10 16.00 -4.15
N VAL A 202 -12.76 16.04 -5.29
CA VAL A 202 -12.26 16.76 -6.48
C VAL A 202 -12.69 18.21 -6.37
N PHE A 203 -11.72 19.10 -6.32
CA PHE A 203 -11.96 20.53 -6.36
C PHE A 203 -11.98 21.02 -7.81
N TYR A 204 -13.09 21.64 -8.21
CA TYR A 204 -13.24 22.27 -9.52
C TYR A 204 -13.13 23.79 -9.40
N PRO A 205 -12.04 24.39 -9.93
CA PRO A 205 -11.92 25.84 -9.97
C PRO A 205 -12.95 26.44 -10.92
N THR A 206 -13.26 27.71 -10.71
CA THR A 206 -13.99 28.50 -11.69
C THR A 206 -13.04 29.05 -12.76
N ASN A 207 -13.59 29.42 -13.92
CA ASN A 207 -12.84 30.17 -14.92
C ASN A 207 -12.75 31.66 -14.55
N LYS A 208 -12.07 32.46 -15.40
CA LYS A 208 -11.87 33.91 -15.17
C LYS A 208 -13.18 34.71 -15.00
N VAL A 209 -14.32 34.17 -15.43
CA VAL A 209 -15.64 34.82 -15.40
C VAL A 209 -16.56 34.13 -14.37
N ALA A 210 -16.00 33.40 -13.41
CA ALA A 210 -16.73 32.65 -12.38
C ALA A 210 -17.70 31.57 -12.93
N LEU A 211 -17.46 31.07 -14.14
CA LEU A 211 -18.25 29.97 -14.75
C LEU A 211 -17.55 28.62 -14.59
N PRO A 212 -18.26 27.49 -14.82
CA PRO A 212 -17.63 26.18 -14.80
C PRO A 212 -16.45 26.12 -15.78
N ILE A 213 -15.37 25.43 -15.37
CA ILE A 213 -14.30 25.08 -16.30
C ILE A 213 -14.78 24.06 -17.34
N HIS A 214 -14.10 24.04 -18.48
CA HIS A 214 -14.47 23.21 -19.61
C HIS A 214 -14.58 21.71 -19.23
N PRO A 215 -15.58 20.95 -19.72
CA PRO A 215 -15.81 19.55 -19.35
C PRO A 215 -14.57 18.65 -19.46
N ARG A 216 -13.75 18.85 -20.52
CA ARG A 216 -12.48 18.11 -20.69
C ARG A 216 -11.50 18.32 -19.53
N GLU A 217 -11.42 19.53 -18.98
CA GLU A 217 -10.55 19.83 -17.84
C GLU A 217 -11.12 19.23 -16.56
N ARG A 218 -12.44 19.30 -16.36
CA ARG A 218 -13.12 18.61 -15.24
C ARG A 218 -12.83 17.11 -15.24
N ASN A 219 -12.97 16.46 -16.39
CA ASN A 219 -12.67 15.03 -16.55
C ASN A 219 -11.19 14.72 -16.28
N LYS A 220 -10.27 15.59 -16.71
CA LYS A 220 -8.84 15.44 -16.44
C LYS A 220 -8.54 15.53 -14.95
N LEU A 221 -9.17 16.45 -14.22
CA LEU A 221 -9.03 16.61 -12.77
C LEU A 221 -9.56 15.38 -12.03
N LEU A 222 -10.76 14.91 -12.36
CA LEU A 222 -11.35 13.70 -11.79
C LEU A 222 -10.45 12.48 -12.02
N LYS A 223 -10.03 12.25 -13.27
CA LYS A 223 -9.15 11.12 -13.61
C LYS A 223 -7.84 11.17 -12.85
N LYS A 224 -7.21 12.34 -12.75
CA LYS A 224 -5.98 12.54 -11.96
C LYS A 224 -6.21 12.23 -10.49
N LYS A 225 -7.35 12.65 -9.93
CA LYS A 225 -7.69 12.41 -8.53
C LYS A 225 -7.90 10.94 -8.23
N VAL A 226 -8.74 10.26 -9.02
CA VAL A 226 -9.01 8.82 -8.87
C VAL A 226 -7.70 8.04 -8.98
N ALA A 227 -6.84 8.36 -9.96
CA ALA A 227 -5.54 7.71 -10.10
C ALA A 227 -4.64 7.94 -8.87
N SER A 228 -4.64 9.15 -8.31
CA SER A 228 -3.87 9.46 -7.09
C SER A 228 -4.34 8.62 -5.90
N ILE A 229 -5.65 8.54 -5.67
CA ILE A 229 -6.21 7.75 -4.56
C ILE A 229 -5.95 6.25 -4.77
N ARG A 230 -6.09 5.74 -6.00
CA ARG A 230 -5.72 4.36 -6.34
C ARG A 230 -4.26 4.07 -6.02
N ASN A 231 -3.35 5.00 -6.29
CA ASN A 231 -1.94 4.82 -5.98
C ASN A 231 -1.70 4.77 -4.47
N VAL A 232 -2.36 5.62 -3.68
CA VAL A 232 -2.30 5.58 -2.21
C VAL A 232 -2.81 4.23 -1.68
N PHE A 233 -3.92 3.71 -2.21
CA PHE A 233 -4.48 2.43 -1.76
C PHE A 233 -3.66 1.23 -2.24
N LYS A 234 -2.92 1.37 -3.33
CA LYS A 234 -1.96 0.36 -3.80
C LYS A 234 -0.73 0.30 -2.90
N SER A 235 -0.22 1.44 -2.41
CA SER A 235 0.95 1.51 -1.52
C SER A 235 0.59 1.17 -0.07
N LEU A 236 -0.50 1.74 0.44
CA LEU A 236 -0.98 1.52 1.81
C LEU A 236 -2.03 0.42 1.79
N ARG A 237 -1.58 -0.82 2.05
CA ARG A 237 -2.45 -1.98 2.19
C ARG A 237 -2.46 -2.46 3.64
N PRO A 238 -3.62 -2.89 4.15
CA PRO A 238 -3.67 -3.52 5.46
C PRO A 238 -2.92 -4.85 5.43
N ILE A 239 -2.41 -5.24 6.59
CA ILE A 239 -1.87 -6.58 6.87
C ILE A 239 -2.91 -7.34 7.68
N ALA A 240 -3.00 -8.66 7.50
CA ALA A 240 -3.85 -9.50 8.34
C ALA A 240 -3.47 -9.36 9.82
N GLU A 241 -4.47 -9.42 10.72
CA GLU A 241 -4.24 -9.17 12.15
C GLU A 241 -3.18 -10.12 12.75
N ASP A 242 -3.30 -11.41 12.48
CA ASP A 242 -2.39 -12.43 13.00
C ASP A 242 -0.95 -12.24 12.50
N ASP A 243 -0.82 -11.85 11.24
CA ASP A 243 0.47 -11.57 10.60
C ASP A 243 1.13 -10.34 11.22
N LEU A 244 0.35 -9.29 11.45
CA LEU A 244 0.83 -8.08 12.11
C LEU A 244 1.21 -8.36 13.56
N ARG A 245 0.47 -9.23 14.26
CA ARG A 245 0.78 -9.66 15.63
C ARG A 245 2.10 -10.44 15.69
N GLN A 246 2.32 -11.35 14.74
CA GLN A 246 3.59 -12.07 14.62
C GLN A 246 4.78 -11.13 14.39
N LEU A 247 4.59 -10.13 13.50
CA LEU A 247 5.61 -9.11 13.24
C LEU A 247 5.88 -8.24 14.48
N TYR A 248 4.84 -7.87 15.22
CA TYR A 248 4.94 -7.15 16.47
C TYR A 248 5.75 -7.94 17.51
N GLU A 249 5.40 -9.21 17.74
CA GLU A 249 6.12 -10.08 18.68
C GLU A 249 7.60 -10.21 18.29
N PHE A 250 7.89 -10.39 17.00
CA PHE A 250 9.26 -10.43 16.51
C PHE A 250 10.03 -9.11 16.77
N ALA A 251 9.38 -7.96 16.58
CA ALA A 251 10.02 -6.65 16.72
C ALA A 251 10.35 -6.29 18.19
N ILE A 252 9.56 -6.77 19.15
CA ILE A 252 9.79 -6.56 20.60
C ILE A 252 10.65 -7.66 21.25
N HIS A 253 10.75 -8.83 20.62
CA HIS A 253 11.44 -9.97 21.19
C HIS A 253 12.90 -9.65 21.53
N ARG A 254 13.30 -9.98 22.77
CA ARG A 254 14.69 -9.87 23.25
C ARG A 254 15.27 -11.28 23.36
N PRO A 255 16.29 -11.63 22.56
CA PRO A 255 16.85 -12.99 22.54
C PRO A 255 17.46 -13.41 23.89
N SER A 256 17.85 -12.46 24.74
CA SER A 256 18.38 -12.73 26.09
C SER A 256 17.31 -13.10 27.12
N VAL A 257 16.03 -12.83 26.87
CA VAL A 257 14.95 -12.93 27.88
C VAL A 257 13.95 -14.05 27.54
N SER A 258 13.75 -14.36 26.26
CA SER A 258 12.74 -15.31 25.82
C SER A 258 13.35 -16.40 24.94
N HIS A 259 13.19 -17.66 25.30
CA HIS A 259 13.65 -18.82 24.54
C HIS A 259 12.68 -19.21 23.41
N LYS A 260 12.23 -18.25 22.60
CA LYS A 260 11.43 -18.53 21.41
C LYS A 260 12.35 -18.56 20.17
N PRO A 261 12.87 -19.74 19.76
CA PRO A 261 13.83 -19.82 18.65
C PRO A 261 13.25 -19.38 17.30
N GLU A 262 11.92 -19.35 17.19
CA GLU A 262 11.18 -18.88 16.01
C GLU A 262 11.38 -17.39 15.73
N TYR A 263 11.68 -16.59 16.76
CA TYR A 263 11.92 -15.14 16.66
C TYR A 263 13.40 -14.76 16.61
N ASN A 264 14.29 -15.75 16.52
CA ASN A 264 15.70 -15.53 16.29
C ASN A 264 15.92 -15.15 14.82
N ILE A 265 16.78 -14.16 14.62
CA ILE A 265 17.27 -13.79 13.29
C ILE A 265 18.11 -14.95 12.76
N ASN A 266 17.99 -15.22 11.48
CA ASN A 266 18.72 -16.28 10.80
C ASN A 266 20.26 -16.16 10.93
N ASP A 267 20.89 -17.12 11.60
CA ASP A 267 22.35 -17.19 11.78
C ASP A 267 23.14 -17.17 10.45
N LYS A 268 22.52 -17.67 9.37
CA LYS A 268 23.16 -17.70 8.03
C LYS A 268 23.37 -16.30 7.46
N PHE A 269 22.58 -15.31 7.88
CA PHE A 269 22.79 -13.90 7.52
C PHE A 269 24.15 -13.42 8.02
N TYR A 270 24.42 -13.56 9.33
CA TYR A 270 25.68 -13.12 9.92
C TYR A 270 26.88 -13.84 9.32
N LYS A 271 26.80 -15.17 9.15
CA LYS A 271 27.87 -15.96 8.50
C LYS A 271 28.14 -15.48 7.08
N TYR A 272 27.10 -15.17 6.33
CA TYR A 272 27.22 -14.64 4.97
C TYR A 272 27.87 -13.25 4.95
N MET A 273 27.41 -12.34 5.81
CA MET A 273 27.92 -10.97 5.88
C MET A 273 29.40 -10.93 6.30
N ILE A 274 29.80 -11.73 7.28
CA ILE A 274 31.21 -11.87 7.70
C ILE A 274 32.06 -12.36 6.53
N LYS A 275 31.63 -13.43 5.85
CA LYS A 275 32.37 -13.97 4.70
C LYS A 275 32.49 -12.96 3.56
N LYS A 276 31.41 -12.22 3.29
CA LYS A 276 31.38 -11.15 2.28
C LYS A 276 32.38 -10.04 2.63
N HIS A 277 32.34 -9.54 3.87
CA HIS A 277 33.24 -8.48 4.33
C HIS A 277 34.71 -8.92 4.27
N ASN A 278 35.03 -10.16 4.66
CA ASN A 278 36.38 -10.70 4.53
C ASN A 278 36.84 -10.78 3.07
N HIS A 279 36.00 -11.35 2.20
CA HIS A 279 36.31 -11.44 0.78
C HIS A 279 36.54 -10.05 0.15
N GLU A 280 35.73 -9.06 0.51
CA GLU A 280 35.91 -7.69 0.03
C GLU A 280 37.14 -7.00 0.61
N LYS A 281 37.50 -7.31 1.85
CA LYS A 281 38.73 -6.79 2.48
C LYS A 281 39.98 -7.25 1.73
N ASP A 282 39.97 -8.48 1.24
CA ASP A 282 41.12 -9.13 0.58
C ASP A 282 41.18 -8.84 -0.93
N ASN A 283 40.03 -8.63 -1.59
CA ASN A 283 39.96 -8.55 -3.06
C ASN A 283 39.61 -7.16 -3.62
N LEU A 284 39.13 -6.21 -2.82
CA LEU A 284 38.82 -4.86 -3.33
C LEU A 284 40.03 -3.93 -3.22
N ALA A 285 40.18 -3.06 -4.22
CA ALA A 285 41.17 -2.00 -4.18
C ALA A 285 40.96 -1.11 -2.93
N PRO A 286 42.05 -0.68 -2.24
CA PRO A 286 41.95 0.09 -0.99
C PRO A 286 41.07 1.34 -1.08
N VAL A 287 41.10 2.03 -2.24
CA VAL A 287 40.29 3.23 -2.51
C VAL A 287 38.79 2.89 -2.52
N ILE A 288 38.40 1.86 -3.27
CA ILE A 288 37.00 1.39 -3.36
C ILE A 288 36.51 0.93 -1.98
N ARG A 289 37.37 0.23 -1.23
CA ARG A 289 37.11 -0.18 0.14
C ARG A 289 36.83 1.02 1.04
N HIS A 290 37.63 2.08 0.95
CA HIS A 290 37.45 3.28 1.77
C HIS A 290 36.09 3.94 1.53
N TYR A 291 35.73 4.18 0.25
CA TYR A 291 34.46 4.81 -0.11
C TYR A 291 33.22 3.95 0.17
N LEU A 292 33.29 2.63 -0.05
CA LEU A 292 32.14 1.74 0.17
C LEU A 292 31.95 1.33 1.64
N ARG A 293 33.04 1.28 2.44
CA ARG A 293 33.05 0.60 3.75
C ARG A 293 33.31 1.46 4.98
N GLN A 294 33.70 2.73 4.87
CA GLN A 294 34.05 3.54 6.05
C GLN A 294 32.97 3.61 7.15
N LYS A 295 31.70 3.27 6.86
CA LYS A 295 30.58 3.36 7.82
C LYS A 295 29.63 2.15 7.86
N LYS A 296 29.85 1.11 7.05
CA LYS A 296 28.89 -0.02 6.92
C LYS A 296 29.24 -1.17 7.87
N LEU A 297 28.77 -1.07 9.12
CA LEU A 297 28.80 -2.18 10.08
C LEU A 297 27.75 -3.23 9.73
N ILE A 298 28.03 -4.50 10.00
CA ILE A 298 27.01 -5.56 9.94
C ILE A 298 25.96 -5.24 11.00
N PRO A 299 24.67 -5.12 10.63
CA PRO A 299 23.61 -4.85 11.60
C PRO A 299 23.58 -5.94 12.67
N ASN A 300 23.59 -5.54 13.93
CA ASN A 300 23.33 -6.45 15.04
C ASN A 300 21.82 -6.74 15.16
N ASP A 301 21.46 -7.65 16.05
CA ASP A 301 20.07 -8.04 16.30
C ASP A 301 19.19 -6.83 16.66
N HIS A 302 19.70 -5.91 17.48
CA HIS A 302 19.02 -4.67 17.85
C HIS A 302 18.69 -3.78 16.64
N ASN A 303 19.65 -3.58 15.74
CA ASN A 303 19.49 -2.75 14.53
C ASN A 303 18.45 -3.36 13.59
N ILE A 304 18.47 -4.68 13.42
CA ILE A 304 17.48 -5.38 12.61
C ILE A 304 16.09 -5.23 13.24
N ARG A 305 15.95 -5.46 14.55
CA ARG A 305 14.66 -5.28 15.23
C ARG A 305 14.17 -3.83 15.18
N LYS A 306 15.07 -2.84 15.26
CA LYS A 306 14.70 -1.43 15.05
C LYS A 306 14.07 -1.20 13.68
N LEU A 307 14.63 -1.76 12.61
CA LEU A 307 14.02 -1.69 11.26
C LEU A 307 12.63 -2.33 11.23
N PHE A 308 12.43 -3.45 11.92
CA PHE A 308 11.12 -4.08 12.03
C PHE A 308 10.13 -3.23 12.85
N ARG A 309 10.56 -2.58 13.93
CA ARG A 309 9.69 -1.66 14.69
C ARG A 309 9.25 -0.50 13.81
N GLU A 310 10.18 0.14 13.11
CA GLU A 310 9.87 1.23 12.16
C GLU A 310 8.87 0.78 11.09
N TYR A 311 9.01 -0.45 10.58
CA TYR A 311 8.04 -1.02 9.65
C TYR A 311 6.67 -1.20 10.30
N VAL A 312 6.61 -1.92 11.43
CA VAL A 312 5.38 -2.31 12.13
C VAL A 312 4.60 -1.10 12.64
N MET A 313 5.27 -0.02 13.06
CA MET A 313 4.63 1.24 13.45
C MET A 313 3.82 1.87 12.31
N LYS A 314 4.26 1.68 11.06
CA LYS A 314 3.61 2.24 9.87
C LYS A 314 2.57 1.32 9.26
N GLN A 315 2.27 0.18 9.89
CA GLN A 315 1.27 -0.75 9.41
C GLN A 315 -0.05 -0.58 10.17
N PHE A 316 -1.11 -1.02 9.49
CA PHE A 316 -2.44 -1.10 10.03
C PHE A 316 -3.07 -2.41 9.58
N TYR A 317 -4.11 -2.81 10.28
CA TYR A 317 -4.87 -4.01 9.98
C TYR A 317 -6.36 -3.69 9.96
N GLN A 318 -7.12 -4.67 9.50
CA GLN A 318 -8.55 -4.59 9.41
C GLN A 318 -9.12 -5.70 10.30
N THR A 319 -10.05 -5.32 11.18
CA THR A 319 -10.78 -6.27 12.03
C THR A 319 -12.19 -6.44 11.51
N SER A 320 -12.66 -7.69 11.43
CA SER A 320 -14.08 -7.99 11.30
C SER A 320 -14.70 -7.94 12.69
N ASN A 321 -15.66 -7.04 12.90
CA ASN A 321 -16.31 -6.94 14.20
C ASN A 321 -17.37 -8.05 14.30
N SER A 322 -17.06 -9.15 14.99
CA SER A 322 -17.91 -10.34 15.08
C SER A 322 -19.30 -10.11 15.67
N LYS A 323 -19.56 -8.93 16.23
CA LYS A 323 -20.84 -8.56 16.87
C LYS A 323 -21.79 -7.77 15.96
N ASN A 324 -21.30 -7.19 14.87
CA ASN A 324 -22.09 -6.46 13.88
C ASN A 324 -21.52 -6.82 12.51
N GLU A 325 -22.08 -7.83 11.85
CA GLU A 325 -21.50 -8.58 10.73
C GLU A 325 -21.11 -7.77 9.47
N ASN A 326 -21.25 -6.44 9.44
CA ASN A 326 -21.03 -5.62 8.25
C ASN A 326 -20.17 -4.36 8.45
N ILE A 327 -19.52 -4.16 9.61
CA ILE A 327 -18.63 -3.00 9.80
C ILE A 327 -17.19 -3.46 9.95
N GLU A 328 -16.43 -3.28 8.87
CA GLU A 328 -14.98 -3.44 8.84
C GLU A 328 -14.33 -2.23 9.53
N GLU A 329 -13.60 -2.44 10.63
CA GLU A 329 -12.89 -1.36 11.31
C GLU A 329 -11.39 -1.44 11.01
N TYR A 330 -10.80 -0.30 10.64
CA TYR A 330 -9.35 -0.17 10.45
C TYR A 330 -8.70 0.27 11.76
N ARG A 331 -7.62 -0.43 12.13
CA ARG A 331 -6.87 -0.15 13.36
C ARG A 331 -5.38 -0.07 13.07
N MET A 332 -4.73 0.88 13.73
CA MET A 332 -3.27 1.01 13.69
C MET A 332 -2.61 -0.15 14.45
N SER A 333 -1.36 -0.43 14.10
CA SER A 333 -0.55 -1.42 14.80
C SER A 333 -0.40 -1.11 16.30
N TRP A 334 -0.39 -2.15 17.14
CA TRP A 334 -0.13 -2.04 18.58
C TRP A 334 1.22 -1.38 18.91
N MET A 335 2.18 -1.42 17.99
CA MET A 335 3.49 -0.78 18.16
C MET A 335 3.41 0.75 18.23
N GLN A 336 2.37 1.38 17.68
CA GLN A 336 2.21 2.83 17.79
C GLN A 336 2.05 3.27 19.26
N ASN A 337 1.31 2.47 20.05
CA ASN A 337 1.08 2.74 21.47
C ASN A 337 2.26 2.29 22.35
N TYR A 338 3.23 1.54 21.80
CA TYR A 338 4.34 0.98 22.58
C TYR A 338 5.29 2.07 23.07
N PHE A 339 5.62 3.06 22.22
CA PHE A 339 6.50 4.16 22.62
C PHE A 339 5.83 5.18 23.54
N GLU A 340 4.53 5.45 23.33
CA GLU A 340 3.73 6.30 24.24
C GLU A 340 3.64 5.69 25.65
N ASN A 341 3.61 4.36 25.74
CA ASN A 341 3.60 3.62 27.00
C ASN A 341 5.00 3.36 27.58
N GLU A 342 6.06 3.25 26.78
CA GLU A 342 7.44 3.16 27.30
C GLU A 342 7.85 4.48 27.97
N THR A 343 7.46 5.64 27.44
CA THR A 343 7.72 6.94 28.08
C THR A 343 7.01 7.06 29.43
N SER A 344 5.76 6.60 29.56
CA SER A 344 5.03 6.66 30.83
C SER A 344 5.56 5.67 31.87
N ILE A 345 6.07 4.51 31.44
CA ILE A 345 6.73 3.53 32.31
C ILE A 345 8.12 4.04 32.76
N LEU A 346 8.87 4.72 31.89
CA LEU A 346 10.17 5.31 32.25
C LEU A 346 10.02 6.54 33.16
N GLU A 347 9.01 7.38 32.94
CA GLU A 347 8.71 8.53 33.81
C GLU A 347 8.18 8.12 35.19
N SER A 348 7.44 7.00 35.27
CA SER A 348 7.00 6.43 36.56
C SER A 348 8.08 5.57 37.24
N ALA A 349 9.13 5.18 36.53
CA ALA A 349 10.27 4.42 37.06
C ALA A 349 11.45 5.30 37.51
N ILE A 350 11.38 6.63 37.36
CA ILE A 350 12.30 7.54 38.05
C ILE A 350 11.72 7.77 39.45
N PRO A 351 12.25 7.15 40.52
CA PRO A 351 11.88 7.55 41.86
C PRO A 351 12.26 9.03 42.00
N SER A 352 11.31 9.84 42.46
CA SER A 352 11.52 11.20 42.90
C SER A 352 12.68 11.22 43.89
N THR A 353 13.87 11.45 43.35
CA THR A 353 15.08 11.59 44.13
C THR A 353 14.90 12.94 44.81
N GLN A 354 14.49 12.88 46.09
CA GLN A 354 14.41 14.05 46.95
C GLN A 354 15.82 14.66 46.96
N LEU A 355 15.99 15.74 46.21
CA LEU A 355 17.12 16.64 46.38
C LEU A 355 17.07 17.13 47.83
N PRO A 356 18.13 16.93 48.63
CA PRO A 356 18.16 17.47 49.98
C PRO A 356 18.11 19.00 49.89
N LYS A 357 17.17 19.59 50.63
CA LYS A 357 17.10 21.05 50.80
C LYS A 357 18.45 21.53 51.35
N PRO A 358 19.03 22.62 50.81
CA PRO A 358 20.21 23.22 51.42
C PRO A 358 19.83 23.70 52.83
N SER A 359 20.58 23.23 53.82
CA SER A 359 20.49 23.70 55.20
C SER A 359 20.91 25.16 55.24
N THR A 360 19.95 26.05 55.50
CA THR A 360 20.22 27.39 56.00
C THR A 360 20.62 27.30 57.46
N THR A 361 21.91 27.41 57.75
CA THR A 361 22.47 28.21 58.86
C THR A 361 23.97 28.34 58.71
#